data_AF-A0A4Q3Z6T4-F1
#
_entry.id   AF-A0A4Q3Z6T4-F1
#
_cell.length_a   1.000
_cell.length_b   1.000
_cell.length_c   1.000
_cell.angle_alpha   90.00
_cell.angle_beta   90.00
_cell.angle_gamma   90.00
#
_symmetry.space_group_name_H-M   'P 1'
#
loop_
_entity.id
_entity.type
_entity.pdbx_description
1 polymer ?
#
loop_
_entity_poly.entity_id
_entity_poly.type
_entity_poly.pdbx_seq_one_letter_code
_entity_poly.pdbx_strand_id
1 'polypeptide(L)'
;QAEAIARSTSACLGLKVPNISVIIGEGGSGGAIAIATGNRVYMLEHSIYSVISPEGAASILWRDSTRAKEAAQNMKITAEDLKSLGIIDGIIPEPIGGAHRAPEKVIAQTGDVIASALSELKGSNDLRQDRRQKFLNMGRQLG
;
A
#
# COMPACT_ATOMS: atom_id res chain seq x y z
N GLN A 1 6.26 19.29 8.09
CA GLN A 1 5.55 18.08 7.64
C GLN A 1 6.44 17.18 6.76
N ALA A 2 7.05 17.71 5.69
CA ALA A 2 7.94 16.92 4.81
C ALA A 2 9.09 16.22 5.57
N GLU A 3 9.73 16.91 6.52
CA GLU A 3 10.77 16.32 7.37
C GLU A 3 10.26 15.13 8.20
N ALA A 4 9.07 15.23 8.78
CA ALA A 4 8.48 14.16 9.58
C ALA A 4 8.20 12.92 8.72
N ILE A 5 7.69 13.11 7.50
CA ILE A 5 7.49 12.03 6.52
C ILE A 5 8.84 11.39 6.17
N ALA A 6 9.85 12.18 5.81
CA ALA A 6 11.17 11.69 5.46
C ALA A 6 11.84 10.93 6.62
N ARG A 7 11.72 11.43 7.85
CA ARG A 7 12.22 10.78 9.06
C ARG A 7 11.50 9.47 9.34
N SER A 8 10.17 9.43 9.18
CA SER A 8 9.38 8.20 9.34
C SER A 8 9.81 7.16 8.31
N THR A 9 9.89 7.52 7.04
CA THR A 9 10.37 6.65 5.96
C THR A 9 11.78 6.13 6.25
N SER A 10 12.70 7.01 6.64
CA SER A 10 14.08 6.63 6.97
C SER A 10 14.13 5.65 8.16
N ALA A 11 13.34 5.92 9.21
CA ALA A 11 13.23 5.03 10.37
C ALA A 11 12.72 3.65 9.97
N CYS A 12 11.64 3.58 9.19
CA CYS A 12 11.07 2.33 8.69
C CYS A 12 12.06 1.57 7.80
N LEU A 13 12.79 2.25 6.91
CA LEU A 13 13.85 1.62 6.10
C LEU A 13 14.99 1.07 6.96
N GLY A 14 15.28 1.70 8.10
CA GLY A 14 16.29 1.27 9.06
C GLY A 14 15.90 0.11 9.99
N LEU A 15 14.62 -0.27 10.06
CA LEU A 15 14.13 -1.32 10.97
C LEU A 15 14.82 -2.67 10.71
N LYS A 16 15.35 -3.28 11.78
CA LYS A 16 15.97 -4.62 11.78
C LYS A 16 14.98 -5.74 12.13
N VAL A 17 13.71 -5.41 12.31
CA VAL A 17 12.62 -6.33 12.60
C VAL A 17 11.67 -6.41 11.40
N PRO A 18 10.85 -7.46 11.29
CA PRO A 18 9.82 -7.54 10.25
C PRO A 18 8.89 -6.32 10.34
N ASN A 19 8.64 -5.67 9.21
CA ASN A 19 7.68 -4.56 9.11
C ASN A 19 6.61 -4.93 8.08
N ILE A 20 5.35 -4.96 8.49
CA ILE A 20 4.20 -5.29 7.63
C ILE A 20 3.23 -4.13 7.66
N SER A 21 2.81 -3.68 6.49
CA SER A 21 1.85 -2.60 6.33
C SER A 21 0.56 -3.13 5.70
N VAL A 22 -0.59 -2.69 6.19
CA VAL A 22 -1.90 -3.02 5.60
C VAL A 22 -2.66 -1.72 5.36
N ILE A 23 -3.11 -1.50 4.13
CA ILE A 23 -3.97 -0.38 3.75
C ILE A 23 -5.41 -0.86 3.87
N ILE A 24 -6.15 -0.25 4.79
CA ILE A 24 -7.51 -0.69 5.17
C ILE A 24 -8.63 0.25 4.68
N GLY A 25 -8.26 1.30 3.95
CA GLY A 25 -9.19 2.34 3.50
C GLY A 25 -8.52 3.20 2.44
N GLU A 26 -8.31 4.48 2.73
CA GLU A 26 -7.63 5.39 1.80
C GLU A 26 -6.17 5.63 2.20
N GLY A 27 -5.24 5.25 1.33
CA GLY A 27 -3.82 5.56 1.43
C GLY A 27 -3.48 6.79 0.58
N GLY A 28 -3.49 7.97 1.18
CA GLY A 28 -3.19 9.22 0.48
C GLY A 28 -1.73 9.69 0.61
N SER A 29 -1.08 9.91 -0.53
CA SER A 29 0.15 10.70 -0.70
C SER A 29 1.33 10.29 0.19
N GLY A 30 2.22 11.24 0.51
CA GLY A 30 3.43 11.03 1.30
C GLY A 30 3.17 10.47 2.70
N GLY A 31 1.99 10.71 3.28
CA GLY A 31 1.60 10.16 4.58
C GLY A 31 1.41 8.64 4.53
N ALA A 32 0.82 8.13 3.45
CA ALA A 32 0.66 6.70 3.24
C ALA A 32 1.96 6.02 2.75
N ILE A 33 2.82 6.73 2.00
CA ILE A 33 4.18 6.27 1.66
C ILE A 33 5.04 6.07 2.91
N ALA A 34 4.93 6.98 3.89
CA ALA A 34 5.69 6.88 5.13
C ALA A 34 5.46 5.55 5.87
N ILE A 35 4.24 5.01 5.80
CA ILE A 35 3.84 3.78 6.49
C ILE A 35 3.87 2.54 5.61
N ALA A 36 3.89 2.68 4.28
CA ALA A 36 4.02 1.57 3.33
C ALA A 36 5.47 1.11 3.09
N THR A 37 6.44 1.60 3.87
CA THR A 37 7.85 1.18 3.84
C THR A 37 8.09 -0.12 4.60
N GLY A 38 7.25 -1.11 4.32
CA GLY A 38 7.27 -2.46 4.91
C GLY A 38 8.07 -3.47 4.08
N ASN A 39 8.50 -4.55 4.74
CA ASN A 39 8.95 -5.78 4.07
C ASN A 39 7.82 -6.37 3.23
N ARG A 40 6.61 -6.36 3.78
CA ARG A 40 5.38 -6.73 3.08
C ARG A 40 4.35 -5.62 3.21
N VAL A 41 3.57 -5.38 2.16
CA VAL A 41 2.51 -4.38 2.05
C VAL A 41 1.30 -5.07 1.46
N TYR A 42 0.18 -5.03 2.19
CA TYR A 42 -1.10 -5.60 1.76
C TYR A 42 -2.15 -4.51 1.66
N MET A 43 -3.18 -4.77 0.88
CA MET A 43 -4.33 -3.88 0.73
C MET A 43 -5.61 -4.69 0.93
N LEU A 44 -6.62 -4.10 1.56
CA LEU A 44 -7.98 -4.62 1.42
C LEU A 44 -8.44 -4.40 -0.04
N GLU A 45 -9.27 -5.31 -0.55
CA GLU A 45 -9.75 -5.33 -1.93
C GLU A 45 -10.27 -3.97 -2.42
N HIS A 46 -11.10 -3.28 -1.64
CA HIS A 46 -11.69 -2.00 -2.01
C HIS A 46 -10.93 -0.78 -1.46
N SER A 47 -9.77 -0.98 -0.86
CA SER A 47 -8.90 0.12 -0.43
C SER A 47 -8.19 0.77 -1.62
N ILE A 48 -7.84 2.04 -1.48
CA ILE A 48 -7.12 2.79 -2.51
C ILE A 48 -5.77 3.26 -2.00
N TYR A 49 -4.78 3.37 -2.88
CA TYR A 49 -3.48 3.96 -2.54
C TYR A 49 -2.95 4.80 -3.70
N SER A 50 -2.70 6.09 -3.43
CA SER A 50 -2.39 7.06 -4.49
C SER A 50 -1.41 8.14 -4.01
N VAL A 51 -0.67 8.73 -4.95
CA VAL A 51 0.28 9.82 -4.65
C VAL A 51 -0.41 11.18 -4.42
N ILE A 52 -1.62 11.33 -4.96
CA ILE A 52 -2.49 12.52 -4.87
C ILE A 52 -3.95 12.04 -4.87
N SER A 53 -4.89 12.80 -4.31
CA SER A 53 -6.30 12.46 -4.46
C SER A 53 -6.73 12.55 -5.93
N PRO A 54 -7.70 11.75 -6.38
CA PRO A 54 -8.23 11.84 -7.74
C PRO A 54 -8.75 13.23 -8.10
N GLU A 55 -9.39 13.94 -7.16
CA GLU A 55 -9.87 15.31 -7.34
C GLU A 55 -8.71 16.28 -7.54
N GLY A 56 -7.63 16.10 -6.77
CA GLY A 56 -6.40 16.87 -6.90
C GLY A 56 -5.76 16.68 -8.26
N ALA A 57 -5.59 15.42 -8.70
CA ALA A 57 -5.09 15.11 -10.04
C ALA A 57 -5.99 15.71 -11.13
N ALA A 58 -7.31 15.61 -10.97
CA ALA A 58 -8.28 16.10 -11.93
C ALA A 58 -8.18 17.62 -12.12
N SER A 59 -8.10 18.36 -11.01
CA SER A 59 -7.92 19.81 -11.02
C SER A 59 -6.60 20.28 -11.65
N ILE A 60 -5.53 19.49 -11.54
CA ILE A 60 -4.22 19.85 -12.11
C ILE A 60 -4.17 19.54 -13.61
N LEU A 61 -4.57 18.34 -14.00
CA LEU A 61 -4.42 17.84 -15.37
C LEU A 61 -5.49 18.40 -16.31
N TRP A 62 -6.73 18.58 -15.83
CA TRP A 62 -7.85 19.02 -16.65
C TRP A 62 -8.48 20.34 -16.21
N ARG A 63 -7.98 20.96 -15.12
CA ARG A 63 -8.57 22.17 -14.52
C ARG A 63 -10.04 21.98 -14.12
N ASP A 64 -10.43 20.74 -13.84
CA ASP A 64 -11.80 20.34 -13.56
C ASP A 64 -11.79 19.19 -12.54
N SER A 65 -12.21 19.46 -11.31
CA SER A 65 -12.27 18.46 -10.24
C SER A 65 -13.39 17.44 -10.43
N THR A 66 -14.40 17.72 -11.28
CA THR A 66 -15.50 16.79 -11.55
C THR A 66 -15.03 15.55 -12.32
N ARG A 67 -13.84 15.62 -12.95
CA ARG A 67 -13.19 14.51 -13.65
C ARG A 67 -12.42 13.56 -12.74
N ALA A 68 -12.65 13.59 -11.42
CA ALA A 68 -12.01 12.73 -10.44
C ALA A 68 -12.10 11.23 -10.78
N LYS A 69 -13.25 10.76 -11.29
CA LYS A 69 -13.42 9.35 -11.69
C LYS A 69 -12.46 8.93 -12.81
N GLU A 70 -12.31 9.79 -13.82
CA GLU A 70 -11.37 9.56 -14.92
C GLU A 70 -9.92 9.63 -14.44
N ALA A 71 -9.61 10.57 -13.54
CA ALA A 71 -8.29 10.66 -12.93
C ALA A 71 -7.94 9.37 -12.16
N ALA A 72 -8.86 8.88 -11.30
CA ALA A 72 -8.66 7.65 -10.53
C ALA A 72 -8.36 6.43 -11.41
N GLN A 73 -9.12 6.27 -12.50
CA GLN A 73 -8.93 5.17 -13.45
C GLN A 73 -7.56 5.23 -14.13
N ASN A 74 -7.13 6.42 -14.59
CA ASN A 74 -5.83 6.58 -15.22
C ASN A 74 -4.66 6.42 -14.24
N MET A 75 -4.86 6.78 -12.98
CA MET A 75 -3.85 6.71 -11.93
C MET A 75 -3.61 5.29 -11.39
N LYS A 76 -4.51 4.33 -11.69
CA LYS A 76 -4.35 2.91 -11.30
C LYS A 76 -4.16 2.72 -9.78
N ILE A 77 -5.13 3.21 -9.01
CA ILE A 77 -5.03 3.34 -7.54
C ILE A 77 -5.64 2.18 -6.75
N THR A 78 -6.21 1.17 -7.43
CA THR A 78 -6.89 0.03 -6.80
C THR A 78 -5.91 -1.02 -6.29
N ALA A 79 -6.38 -1.92 -5.40
CA ALA A 79 -5.55 -3.01 -4.91
C ALA A 79 -5.07 -3.92 -6.06
N GLU A 80 -5.93 -4.22 -7.04
CA GLU A 80 -5.62 -5.02 -8.22
C GLU A 80 -4.56 -4.35 -9.09
N ASP A 81 -4.73 -3.07 -9.38
CA ASP A 81 -3.78 -2.28 -10.14
C ASP A 81 -2.40 -2.31 -9.48
N LEU A 82 -2.34 -2.00 -8.19
CA LEU A 82 -1.08 -1.90 -7.46
C LEU A 82 -0.43 -3.26 -7.24
N LYS A 83 -1.22 -4.33 -7.17
CA LYS A 83 -0.69 -5.70 -7.18
C LYS A 83 -0.07 -6.03 -8.53
N SER A 84 -0.73 -5.68 -9.64
CA SER A 84 -0.21 -5.89 -10.99
C SER A 84 1.07 -5.08 -11.25
N LEU A 85 1.19 -3.90 -10.65
CA LEU A 85 2.36 -3.03 -10.74
C LEU A 85 3.51 -3.45 -9.82
N GLY A 86 3.32 -4.49 -8.99
CA GLY A 86 4.32 -4.97 -8.03
C GLY A 86 4.57 -4.00 -6.86
N ILE A 87 3.63 -3.10 -6.56
CA ILE A 87 3.72 -2.15 -5.45
C ILE A 87 3.32 -2.82 -4.13
N ILE A 88 2.37 -3.76 -4.17
CA ILE A 88 1.89 -4.51 -3.00
C ILE A 88 2.11 -6.02 -3.17
N ASP A 89 2.21 -6.72 -2.05
CA ASP A 89 2.50 -8.16 -2.00
C ASP A 89 1.25 -9.02 -2.00
N GLY A 90 0.07 -8.47 -1.67
CA GLY A 90 -1.17 -9.21 -1.72
C GLY A 90 -2.41 -8.37 -1.45
N ILE A 91 -3.55 -8.96 -1.76
CA ILE A 91 -4.87 -8.38 -1.56
C ILE A 91 -5.60 -9.23 -0.54
N ILE A 92 -6.22 -8.59 0.44
CA ILE A 92 -7.08 -9.23 1.43
C ILE A 92 -8.51 -9.07 0.93
N PRO A 93 -9.20 -10.16 0.58
CA PRO A 93 -10.53 -10.09 -0.01
C PRO A 93 -11.56 -9.56 0.99
N GLU A 94 -12.53 -8.82 0.48
CA GLU A 94 -13.63 -8.30 1.27
C GLU A 94 -14.93 -9.09 1.04
N PRO A 95 -15.87 -9.10 2.01
CA PRO A 95 -17.21 -9.65 1.81
C PRO A 95 -17.94 -8.93 0.67
N ILE A 96 -18.94 -9.60 0.10
CA ILE A 96 -19.87 -8.97 -0.84
C ILE A 96 -20.49 -7.72 -0.18
N GLY A 97 -20.30 -6.57 -0.83
CA GLY A 97 -20.73 -5.26 -0.33
C GLY A 97 -19.69 -4.54 0.55
N GLY A 98 -18.48 -5.07 0.72
CA GLY A 98 -17.35 -4.41 1.38
C GLY A 98 -17.12 -4.81 2.84
N ALA A 99 -15.98 -4.41 3.39
CA ALA A 99 -15.47 -4.83 4.70
C ALA A 99 -16.42 -4.55 5.86
N HIS A 100 -17.14 -3.42 5.80
CA HIS A 100 -18.10 -3.01 6.81
C HIS A 100 -19.29 -3.98 6.97
N ARG A 101 -19.53 -4.87 6.00
CA ARG A 101 -20.61 -5.87 6.04
C ARG A 101 -20.30 -7.06 6.94
N ALA A 102 -19.02 -7.38 7.13
CA ALA A 102 -18.58 -8.44 8.04
C ALA A 102 -17.18 -8.11 8.60
N PRO A 103 -17.07 -7.08 9.46
CA PRO A 103 -15.77 -6.58 9.93
C PRO A 103 -14.97 -7.64 10.69
N GLU A 104 -15.63 -8.48 11.50
CA GLU A 104 -14.96 -9.57 12.24
C GLU A 104 -14.26 -10.55 11.30
N LYS A 105 -14.89 -10.87 10.16
CA LYS A 105 -14.30 -11.75 9.14
C LYS A 105 -13.07 -11.12 8.51
N VAL A 106 -13.15 -9.84 8.15
CA VAL A 106 -12.02 -9.11 7.54
C VAL A 106 -10.86 -8.97 8.52
N ILE A 107 -11.14 -8.71 9.80
CA ILE A 107 -10.12 -8.65 10.85
C ILE A 107 -9.42 -10.00 11.00
N ALA A 108 -10.18 -11.10 11.05
CA ALA A 108 -9.61 -12.45 11.14
C ALA A 108 -8.70 -12.75 9.93
N GLN A 109 -9.21 -12.52 8.71
CA GLN A 109 -8.43 -12.73 7.48
C GLN A 109 -7.18 -11.85 7.43
N THR A 110 -7.28 -10.59 7.84
CA THR A 110 -6.12 -9.69 7.95
C THR A 110 -5.09 -10.23 8.94
N GLY A 111 -5.54 -10.74 10.08
CA GLY A 111 -4.69 -11.40 11.07
C GLY A 111 -3.93 -12.60 10.51
N ASP A 112 -4.63 -13.46 9.75
CA ASP A 112 -4.02 -14.63 9.10
C ASP A 112 -2.95 -14.22 8.08
N VAL A 113 -3.23 -13.18 7.26
CA VAL A 113 -2.26 -12.65 6.30
C VAL A 113 -1.02 -12.09 7.01
N ILE A 114 -1.21 -11.31 8.08
CA ILE A 114 -0.10 -10.76 8.86
C ILE A 114 0.71 -11.90 9.50
N ALA A 115 0.06 -12.91 10.07
CA ALA A 115 0.73 -14.05 10.68
C ALA A 115 1.56 -14.85 9.66
N SER A 116 1.00 -15.10 8.47
CA SER A 116 1.73 -15.74 7.37
C SER A 116 2.96 -14.92 6.96
N ALA A 117 2.78 -13.62 6.75
CA ALA A 117 3.87 -12.72 6.37
C ALA A 117 4.99 -12.66 7.43
N LEU A 118 4.63 -12.62 8.71
CA LEU A 118 5.61 -12.69 9.80
C LEU A 118 6.36 -14.02 9.81
N SER A 119 5.66 -15.12 9.55
CA SER A 119 6.25 -16.45 9.46
C SER A 119 7.21 -16.57 8.28
N GLU A 120 6.88 -16.00 7.11
CA GLU A 120 7.78 -15.94 5.95
C GLU A 120 9.06 -15.15 6.23
N LEU A 121 8.94 -14.06 6.99
CA LEU A 121 10.08 -13.21 7.37
C LEU A 121 10.90 -13.77 8.54
N LYS A 122 10.37 -14.79 9.23
CA LYS A 122 11.05 -15.44 10.35
C LYS A 122 12.28 -16.19 9.85
N GLY A 123 13.44 -15.87 10.43
CA GLY A 123 14.71 -16.49 10.04
C GLY A 123 15.40 -15.85 8.84
N SER A 124 14.85 -14.76 8.28
CA SER A 124 15.58 -13.95 7.30
C SER A 124 16.81 -13.30 7.94
N ASN A 125 17.98 -13.49 7.33
CA ASN A 125 19.24 -12.96 7.84
C ASN A 125 19.40 -11.45 7.62
N ASP A 126 18.67 -10.86 6.67
CA ASP A 126 18.75 -9.42 6.40
C ASP A 126 17.41 -8.83 5.92
N LEU A 127 16.57 -8.48 6.89
CA LEU A 127 15.28 -7.83 6.68
C LEU A 127 15.40 -6.41 6.09
N ARG A 128 16.54 -5.75 6.24
CA ARG A 128 16.75 -4.42 5.64
C ARG A 128 17.05 -4.56 4.15
N GLN A 129 17.87 -5.55 3.79
CA GLN A 129 18.17 -5.84 2.39
C GLN A 129 16.93 -6.33 1.64
N ASP A 130 16.09 -7.18 2.25
CA ASP A 130 14.78 -7.60 1.69
C ASP A 130 13.92 -6.37 1.34
N ARG A 131 13.71 -5.48 2.32
CA ARG A 131 12.96 -4.24 2.13
C ARG A 131 13.57 -3.36 1.05
N ARG A 132 14.89 -3.13 1.09
CA ARG A 132 15.61 -2.32 0.10
C ARG A 132 15.42 -2.88 -1.31
N GLN A 133 15.57 -4.20 -1.48
CA GLN A 133 15.45 -4.83 -2.78
C GLN A 133 14.04 -4.71 -3.34
N LYS A 134 13.02 -4.87 -2.50
CA LYS A 134 11.62 -4.62 -2.88
C LYS A 134 11.44 -3.22 -3.49
N PHE A 135 11.88 -2.17 -2.80
CA PHE A 135 11.76 -0.80 -3.30
C PHE A 135 12.57 -0.54 -4.57
N LEU A 136 13.74 -1.16 -4.72
CA LEU A 136 14.54 -1.03 -5.94
C LEU A 136 13.92 -1.75 -7.15
N ASN A 137 13.15 -2.81 -6.90
CA ASN A 137 12.48 -3.58 -7.96
C ASN A 137 11.18 -2.93 -8.44
N MET A 138 10.53 -2.11 -7.60
CA MET A 138 9.32 -1.37 -8.00
C MET A 138 9.59 -0.55 -9.26
N GLY A 139 8.74 -0.73 -10.27
CA GLY A 139 8.83 -0.02 -11.55
C GLY A 139 9.89 -0.55 -12.53
N ARG A 140 10.81 -1.45 -12.13
CA ARG A 140 11.82 -2.01 -13.03
C ARG A 140 11.33 -3.19 -13.88
N GLN A 141 10.26 -3.85 -13.45
CA GLN A 141 9.70 -5.03 -14.11
C GLN A 141 8.51 -4.71 -15.03
N LEU A 142 8.24 -3.41 -15.27
CA LEU A 142 7.12 -2.93 -16.09
C LEU A 142 7.53 -2.62 -17.55
N GLY A 143 8.65 -3.18 -18.00
CA GLY A 143 9.17 -3.05 -19.37
C GLY A 143 8.58 -4.09 -20.30
#